data_AF-A0A6P0NBL9-F1
#
_entry.id   AF-A0A6P0NBL9-F1
#
_cell.length_a   1.000
_cell.length_b   1.000
_cell.length_c   1.000
_cell.angle_alpha   90.00
_cell.angle_beta   90.00
_cell.angle_gamma   90.00
#
_symmetry.space_group_name_H-M   'P 1'
#
loop_
_entity.id
_entity.type
_entity.pdbx_description
1 polymer ?
#
loop_
_entity_poly.entity_id
_entity_poly.type
_entity_poly.pdbx_seq_one_letter_code
_entity_poly.pdbx_strand_id
1 'polypeptide(L)'
;EHIFALFLNELATVEGNWEQALQATLNTLFKLAKPYGVKVLANIVISDGNQLIASRFAIGSTPPSLYWLQNAPHFPNSVIIASEPLFPGNWNPCPESTMICVGEDLNINMYPIDL
;
A
#
# COMPACT_ATOMS: atom_id res chain seq x y z
N GLU A 1 5.07 9.78 10.48
CA GLU A 1 4.45 9.45 11.78
C GLU A 1 2.94 9.73 11.81
N HIS A 2 2.46 10.94 11.52
CA HIS A 2 1.00 11.23 11.58
C HIS A 2 0.10 10.34 10.71
N ILE A 3 0.55 9.96 9.50
CA ILE A 3 -0.20 9.04 8.63
C ILE A 3 -0.33 7.65 9.28
N PHE A 4 0.71 7.18 9.96
CA PHE A 4 0.67 5.90 10.68
C PHE A 4 -0.25 5.97 11.90
N ALA A 5 -0.18 7.07 12.67
CA ALA A 5 -1.11 7.29 13.78
C ALA A 5 -2.58 7.35 13.32
N LEU A 6 -2.84 8.00 12.18
CA LEU A 6 -4.15 7.99 11.54
C LEU A 6 -4.56 6.57 11.16
N PHE A 7 -3.69 5.79 10.52
CA PHE A 7 -3.97 4.39 10.22
C PHE A 7 -4.34 3.57 11.46
N LEU A 8 -3.60 3.71 12.57
CA LEU A 8 -3.94 3.02 13.82
C LEU A 8 -5.32 3.44 14.37
N ASN A 9 -5.68 4.72 14.24
CA ASN A 9 -7.00 5.21 14.63
C ASN A 9 -8.12 4.62 13.75
N GLU A 10 -7.92 4.61 12.43
CA GLU A 10 -8.88 3.99 11.51
C GLU A 10 -8.99 2.49 11.75
N LEU A 11 -7.87 1.80 11.99
CA LEU A 11 -7.82 0.37 12.28
C LEU A 11 -8.64 -0.01 13.51
N ALA A 12 -8.58 0.81 14.57
CA ALA A 12 -9.42 0.63 15.75
C ALA A 12 -10.91 0.83 15.45
N THR A 13 -11.25 1.68 14.48
CA THR A 13 -12.64 2.00 14.09
C THR A 13 -13.27 0.90 13.22
N VAL A 14 -12.47 0.19 12.43
CA VAL A 14 -12.92 -0.90 11.54
C VAL A 14 -12.61 -2.29 12.09
N GLU A 15 -12.55 -2.40 13.43
CA GLU A 15 -12.36 -3.67 14.17
C GLU A 15 -11.16 -4.51 13.67
N GLY A 16 -10.07 -3.84 13.32
CA GLY A 16 -8.85 -4.51 12.89
C GLY A 16 -8.82 -4.93 11.42
N ASN A 17 -9.77 -4.50 10.57
CA ASN A 17 -9.70 -4.73 9.13
C ASN A 17 -8.67 -3.78 8.45
N TRP A 18 -7.55 -4.31 8.00
CA TRP A 18 -6.44 -3.51 7.46
C TRP A 18 -6.76 -2.82 6.13
N GLU A 19 -7.49 -3.50 5.25
CA GLU A 19 -7.90 -2.97 3.95
C GLU A 19 -8.79 -1.74 4.13
N GLN A 20 -9.81 -1.88 4.97
CA GLN A 20 -10.73 -0.80 5.30
C GLN A 20 -10.01 0.34 6.03
N ALA A 21 -9.09 0.02 6.94
CA ALA A 21 -8.32 1.01 7.69
C ALA A 21 -7.42 1.85 6.77
N LEU A 22 -6.71 1.21 5.84
CA LEU A 22 -5.88 1.91 4.87
C LEU A 22 -6.73 2.74 3.90
N GLN A 23 -7.86 2.20 3.44
CA GLN A 23 -8.80 2.96 2.60
C GLN A 23 -9.36 4.19 3.34
N ALA A 24 -9.78 4.05 4.59
CA ALA A 24 -10.26 5.14 5.42
C ALA A 24 -9.15 6.18 5.68
N THR A 25 -7.92 5.74 5.92
CA THR A 25 -6.75 6.61 6.07
C THR A 25 -6.55 7.47 4.82
N LEU A 26 -6.53 6.84 3.63
CA LEU A 26 -6.35 7.55 2.37
C LEU A 26 -7.53 8.48 2.07
N ASN A 27 -8.77 8.09 2.41
CA ASN A 27 -9.95 8.94 2.29
C ASN A 27 -9.86 10.19 3.18
N THR A 28 -9.38 10.05 4.41
CA THR A 28 -9.14 11.18 5.30
C THR A 28 -8.09 12.12 4.72
N LEU A 29 -6.96 11.59 4.22
CA LEU A 29 -5.96 12.40 3.51
C LEU A 29 -6.55 13.12 2.28
N PHE A 30 -7.42 12.45 1.54
CA PHE A 30 -8.11 13.02 0.38
C PHE A 30 -9.02 14.18 0.75
N LYS A 31 -9.87 14.01 1.76
CA LYS A 31 -10.76 15.06 2.25
C LYS A 31 -10.00 16.27 2.80
N LEU A 32 -8.83 16.05 3.39
CA LEU A 32 -7.98 17.13 3.90
C LEU A 32 -7.24 17.87 2.78
N ALA A 33 -6.71 17.15 1.79
CA ALA A 33 -5.82 17.73 0.79
C ALA A 33 -6.57 18.34 -0.40
N LYS A 34 -7.63 17.69 -0.89
CA LYS A 34 -8.36 18.07 -2.11
C LYS A 34 -8.91 19.51 -2.07
N PRO A 35 -9.52 20.01 -0.98
CA PRO A 35 -10.07 21.37 -0.94
C PRO A 35 -9.02 22.47 -1.10
N TYR A 36 -7.77 22.19 -0.73
CA TYR A 36 -6.67 23.15 -0.75
C TYR A 36 -5.68 22.92 -1.91
N GLY A 37 -5.98 21.97 -2.81
CA GLY A 37 -5.09 21.63 -3.92
C GLY A 37 -3.72 21.08 -3.47
N VAL A 38 -3.64 20.55 -2.26
CA VAL A 38 -2.40 19.99 -1.71
C VAL A 38 -2.14 18.63 -2.36
N LYS A 39 -0.91 18.41 -2.81
CA LYS A 39 -0.48 17.11 -3.35
C LYS A 39 -0.17 16.14 -2.21
N VAL A 40 -0.56 14.89 -2.41
CA VAL A 40 -0.21 13.77 -1.52
C VAL A 40 0.35 12.65 -2.37
N LEU A 41 1.50 12.09 -1.97
CA LEU A 41 2.08 10.90 -2.58
C LEU A 41 2.17 9.85 -1.47
N ALA A 42 1.30 8.85 -1.51
CA ALA A 42 1.06 7.90 -0.42
C ALA A 42 1.37 6.47 -0.87
N ASN A 43 2.64 6.23 -1.16
CA ASN A 43 3.15 4.86 -1.17
C ASN A 43 3.45 4.46 0.27
N ILE A 44 2.57 3.65 0.84
CA ILE A 44 2.62 3.23 2.23
C ILE A 44 2.78 1.71 2.24
N VAL A 45 3.63 1.19 3.11
CA VAL A 45 3.74 -0.25 3.40
C VAL A 45 3.68 -0.42 4.91
N ILE A 46 2.78 -1.28 5.40
CA ILE A 46 2.58 -1.56 6.82
C ILE A 46 2.59 -3.08 7.01
N SER A 47 3.16 -3.53 8.13
CA SER A 47 3.16 -4.92 8.54
C SER A 47 2.92 -5.05 10.04
N ASP A 48 2.31 -6.17 10.45
CA ASP A 48 2.27 -6.65 11.83
C ASP A 48 3.21 -7.84 12.09
N GLY A 49 3.97 -8.25 11.08
CA GLY A 49 4.84 -9.43 11.11
C GLY A 49 4.21 -10.70 10.50
N ASN A 50 2.88 -10.76 10.36
CA ASN A 50 2.17 -11.89 9.74
C ASN A 50 1.60 -11.54 8.37
N GLN A 51 1.29 -10.26 8.13
CA GLN A 51 0.81 -9.77 6.85
C GLN A 51 1.48 -8.45 6.45
N LEU A 52 1.37 -8.10 5.18
CA LEU A 52 1.79 -6.85 4.57
C LEU A 52 0.62 -6.23 3.82
N ILE A 53 0.40 -4.94 4.04
CA ILE A 53 -0.49 -4.13 3.21
C ILE A 53 0.31 -2.98 2.61
N ALA A 54 0.09 -2.69 1.33
CA ALA A 54 0.72 -1.58 0.64
C ALA A 54 -0.28 -0.79 -0.21
N SER A 55 -0.06 0.52 -0.35
CA SER A 55 -0.77 1.36 -1.32
C SER A 55 0.20 1.95 -2.33
N ARG A 56 -0.26 2.09 -3.58
CA ARG A 56 0.32 3.02 -4.56
C ARG A 56 -0.74 4.07 -4.89
N PHE A 57 -0.67 5.23 -4.24
CA PHE A 57 -1.72 6.25 -4.33
C PHE A 57 -1.18 7.67 -4.33
N ALA A 58 -1.86 8.58 -5.02
CA ALA A 58 -1.55 10.00 -5.02
C ALA A 58 -2.77 10.89 -5.26
N ILE A 59 -2.66 12.15 -4.84
CA ILE A 59 -3.65 13.21 -5.04
C ILE A 59 -2.97 14.35 -5.79
N GLY A 60 -3.57 14.77 -6.91
CA GLY A 60 -3.09 15.92 -7.70
C GLY A 60 -1.72 15.68 -8.37
N SER A 61 -1.30 14.43 -8.52
CA SER A 61 -0.04 14.01 -9.13
C SER A 61 -0.06 12.51 -9.47
N THR A 62 0.90 12.06 -10.25
CA THR A 62 1.21 10.63 -10.43
C THR A 62 1.89 10.07 -9.16
N PRO A 63 1.49 8.89 -8.66
CA PRO A 63 2.14 8.28 -7.51
C PRO A 63 3.55 7.77 -7.85
N PRO A 64 4.50 7.79 -6.90
CA PRO A 64 5.79 7.14 -7.07
C PRO A 64 5.62 5.66 -7.47
N SER A 65 6.64 5.09 -8.10
CA SER A 65 6.59 3.68 -8.50
C SER A 65 6.53 2.76 -7.29
N LEU A 66 5.89 1.61 -7.49
CA LEU A 66 5.86 0.50 -6.56
C LEU A 66 5.84 -0.77 -7.39
N TYR A 67 6.64 -1.76 -7.03
CA TYR A 67 6.76 -3.02 -7.70
C TYR A 67 6.63 -4.15 -6.68
N TRP A 68 6.24 -5.31 -7.17
CA TRP A 68 6.25 -6.53 -6.39
C TRP A 68 6.95 -7.65 -7.18
N LEU A 69 7.52 -8.59 -6.44
CA LEU A 69 8.14 -9.79 -6.96
C LEU A 69 7.76 -10.94 -6.03
N GLN A 70 7.49 -12.12 -6.59
CA GLN A 70 7.20 -13.32 -5.82
C GLN A 70 8.13 -14.44 -6.26
N ASN A 71 8.61 -15.24 -5.32
CA ASN A 71 9.41 -16.45 -5.55
C ASN A 71 10.65 -16.21 -6.44
N ALA A 72 11.45 -15.18 -6.12
CA ALA A 72 12.75 -14.99 -6.78
C ALA A 72 13.67 -16.21 -6.54
N PRO A 73 14.56 -16.56 -7.48
CA PRO A 73 15.47 -17.69 -7.32
C PRO A 73 16.31 -17.66 -6.04
N HIS A 74 16.74 -16.46 -5.62
CA HIS A 74 17.52 -16.25 -4.38
C HIS A 74 16.66 -16.03 -3.13
N PHE A 75 15.35 -15.85 -3.30
CA PHE A 75 14.36 -15.64 -2.24
C PHE A 75 13.13 -16.53 -2.48
N PRO A 76 13.28 -17.86 -2.43
CA PRO A 76 12.16 -18.78 -2.64
C PRO A 76 11.13 -18.62 -1.53
N ASN A 77 9.85 -18.89 -1.84
CA ASN A 77 8.73 -18.77 -0.89
C ASN A 77 8.70 -17.40 -0.22
N SER A 78 8.76 -16.34 -1.03
CA SER A 78 8.72 -14.96 -0.53
C SER A 78 7.96 -14.04 -1.48
N VAL A 79 7.45 -12.94 -0.91
CA VAL A 79 6.98 -11.77 -1.65
C VAL A 79 7.84 -10.59 -1.24
N ILE A 80 8.29 -9.82 -2.23
CA ILE A 80 9.08 -8.60 -2.05
C ILE A 80 8.29 -7.45 -2.67
N ILE A 81 8.08 -6.38 -1.91
CA ILE A 81 7.51 -5.11 -2.39
C ILE A 81 8.58 -4.03 -2.27
N ALA A 82 8.84 -3.29 -3.33
CA ALA A 82 9.87 -2.25 -3.38
C ALA A 82 9.46 -1.08 -4.28
N SER A 83 10.08 0.08 -4.09
CA SER A 83 9.86 1.25 -4.96
C SER A 83 10.37 1.05 -6.39
N GLU A 84 11.37 0.18 -6.56
CA GLU A 84 12.00 -0.15 -7.83
C GLU A 84 12.59 -1.58 -7.79
N PRO A 85 12.81 -2.23 -8.95
CA PRO A 85 13.52 -3.51 -9.02
C PRO A 85 14.92 -3.43 -8.38
N LEU A 86 15.15 -4.21 -7.32
CA LEU A 86 16.41 -4.17 -6.56
C LEU A 86 17.52 -5.06 -7.16
N PHE A 87 17.14 -6.01 -8.01
CA PHE A 87 18.02 -6.99 -8.66
C PHE A 87 17.32 -7.60 -9.88
N PRO A 88 18.04 -8.31 -10.78
CA PRO A 88 17.42 -9.00 -11.91
C PRO A 88 16.37 -10.02 -11.49
N GLY A 89 15.13 -9.88 -11.99
CA GLY A 89 14.02 -10.77 -11.65
C GLY A 89 12.72 -10.35 -12.32
N ASN A 90 11.68 -11.17 -12.15
CA ASN A 90 10.36 -10.95 -12.72
C ASN A 90 9.56 -9.95 -11.87
N TRP A 91 10.02 -8.71 -11.79
CA TRP A 91 9.33 -7.63 -11.10
C TRP A 91 8.09 -7.19 -11.87
N ASN A 92 6.99 -7.01 -11.15
CA ASN A 92 5.72 -6.58 -11.71
C ASN A 92 5.40 -5.18 -11.17
N PRO A 93 5.08 -4.20 -12.04
CA PRO A 93 4.65 -2.89 -11.58
C PRO A 93 3.29 -2.99 -10.87
N CYS A 94 3.16 -2.35 -9.72
CA CYS A 94 1.87 -2.15 -9.07
C CYS A 94 1.10 -1.06 -9.84
N PRO A 95 -0.16 -1.29 -10.26
CA PRO A 95 -0.97 -0.27 -10.90
C PRO A 95 -1.21 0.95 -9.99
N GLU A 96 -1.57 2.09 -10.58
CA GLU A 96 -1.92 3.29 -9.82
C GLU A 96 -3.25 3.08 -9.07
N SER A 97 -3.41 3.80 -7.95
CA SER A 97 -4.59 3.72 -7.09
C SER A 97 -4.95 2.27 -6.74
N THR A 98 -3.93 1.48 -6.36
CA THR A 98 -4.08 0.07 -6.03
C THR A 98 -3.50 -0.21 -4.65
N MET A 99 -4.20 -1.07 -3.92
CA MET A 99 -3.79 -1.64 -2.65
C MET A 99 -3.33 -3.08 -2.89
N ILE A 100 -2.21 -3.47 -2.29
CA ILE A 100 -1.69 -4.84 -2.29
C ILE A 100 -1.82 -5.39 -0.87
N CYS A 101 -2.35 -6.60 -0.75
CA CYS A 101 -2.42 -7.35 0.51
C CYS A 101 -1.69 -8.69 0.35
N VAL A 102 -0.85 -9.04 1.32
CA VAL A 102 -0.11 -10.30 1.36
C VAL A 102 -0.20 -10.88 2.77
N GLY A 103 -0.73 -12.09 2.89
CA GLY A 103 -0.78 -12.83 4.16
C GLY A 103 0.33 -13.86 4.30
N GLU A 104 0.22 -14.70 5.34
CA GLU A 104 1.17 -15.80 5.61
C GLU A 104 1.21 -16.85 4.48
N ASP A 105 0.14 -16.96 3.69
CA ASP A 105 0.07 -17.83 2.52
C ASP A 105 0.86 -17.30 1.31
N LEU A 106 1.43 -16.09 1.43
CA LEU A 106 2.19 -15.37 0.42
C LEU A 106 1.38 -15.06 -0.84
N ASN A 107 0.06 -15.20 -0.82
CA ASN A 107 -0.78 -14.83 -1.93
C ASN A 107 -0.88 -13.31 -2.04
N ILE A 108 -0.79 -12.80 -3.26
CA ILE A 108 -0.88 -11.38 -3.54
C ILE A 108 -2.31 -11.08 -3.98
N ASN A 109 -3.04 -10.36 -3.13
CA ASN A 109 -4.36 -9.82 -3.46
C ASN A 109 -4.23 -8.33 -3.79
N MET A 110 -5.00 -7.87 -4.78
CA MET A 110 -4.98 -6.48 -5.21
C MET A 110 -6.39 -5.91 -5.28
N TYR A 111 -6.55 -4.72 -4.72
CA TYR A 111 -7.83 -4.02 -4.70
C TYR A 111 -7.67 -2.59 -5.20
N PRO A 112 -8.62 -2.07 -6.02
CA PRO A 112 -8.62 -0.67 -6.40
C PRO A 112 -8.85 0.23 -5.18
N ILE A 113 -8.26 1.42 -5.20
CA ILE A 113 -8.48 2.48 -4.23
C ILE A 113 -9.43 3.50 -4.86
N ASP A 114 -10.70 3.47 -4.45
CA ASP A 114 -11.75 4.37 -4.94
C ASP A 114 -12.02 5.48 -3.91
N LEU A 115 -11.66 6.74 -4.25
CA LEU A 115 -11.76 7.93 -3.38
C LEU A 115 -12.34 9.17 -4.11
#